data_AF-A0A8T4E535-F1
#
_entry.id   AF-A0A8T4E535-F1
#
_cell.length_a   1.000
_cell.length_b   1.000
_cell.length_c   1.000
_cell.angle_alpha   90.00
_cell.angle_beta   90.00
_cell.angle_gamma   90.00
#
_symmetry.space_group_name_H-M   'P 1'
#
loop_
_entity.id
_entity.type
_entity.pdbx_description
1 polymer ?
#
loop_
_entity_poly.entity_id
_entity_poly.type
_entity_poly.pdbx_seq_one_letter_code
_entity_poly.pdbx_strand_id
1 'polypeptide(L)'
;MCKICEAASSNPEYKRILDEMQQQDLHRLESTNDFLEMFPSLKSNLYTSLKWPSSLNKPLFEARAAFAVPHNYFQKLYLGNEPMGNHFAHGATRSVFFSKDRLVLLSKTVGQENGRPFLSSFLFTHFEKNEYSFKYDGNDLQISVDCEKTLKNLITKKPEKKRIRFSFVHQKMEGRILSKQQAAQSSYVKRVYGARGNVSSLFASADLEGYVVSVSHMSPHPFLLRFNSEFGFGSNREFQEHVMDYFAEHLGFKIGERKDSPSE
;
A
#
# COMPACT_ATOMS: atom_id res chain seq x y z
N MET A 1 -14.89 -11.87 -14.01
CA MET A 1 -14.35 -11.54 -12.67
C MET A 1 -12.84 -11.49 -12.81
N CYS A 2 -12.14 -10.55 -12.17
CA CYS A 2 -10.67 -10.45 -12.28
C CYS A 2 -10.00 -11.73 -11.77
N LYS A 3 -9.03 -12.29 -12.52
CA LYS A 3 -8.38 -13.57 -12.18
C LYS A 3 -7.68 -13.53 -10.82
N ILE A 4 -6.93 -12.46 -10.55
CA ILE A 4 -6.24 -12.28 -9.27
C ILE A 4 -7.26 -12.12 -8.13
N CYS A 5 -8.38 -11.42 -8.37
CA CYS A 5 -9.45 -11.32 -7.38
C CYS A 5 -10.08 -12.68 -7.05
N GLU A 6 -10.31 -13.50 -8.07
CA GLU A 6 -10.90 -14.83 -7.93
C GLU A 6 -9.97 -15.74 -7.12
N ALA A 7 -8.70 -15.86 -7.53
CA ALA A 7 -7.69 -16.63 -6.82
C ALA A 7 -7.50 -16.15 -5.37
N ALA A 8 -7.48 -14.85 -5.13
CA ALA A 8 -7.32 -14.32 -3.77
C ALA A 8 -8.55 -14.65 -2.91
N SER A 9 -9.74 -14.57 -3.50
CA SER A 9 -10.99 -14.82 -2.77
C SER A 9 -11.20 -16.30 -2.46
N SER A 10 -10.66 -17.21 -3.28
CA SER A 10 -10.79 -18.65 -3.13
C SER A 10 -9.65 -19.30 -2.33
N ASN A 11 -8.53 -18.60 -2.09
CA ASN A 11 -7.41 -19.12 -1.31
C ASN A 11 -7.68 -19.00 0.22
N PRO A 12 -7.89 -20.13 0.93
CA PRO A 12 -8.21 -20.11 2.36
C PRO A 12 -7.03 -19.66 3.23
N GLU A 13 -5.80 -19.93 2.80
CA GLU A 13 -4.59 -19.60 3.54
C GLU A 13 -4.27 -18.11 3.45
N TYR A 14 -4.45 -17.51 2.26
CA TYR A 14 -4.38 -16.05 2.09
C TYR A 14 -5.41 -15.35 2.97
N LYS A 15 -6.65 -15.84 2.98
CA LYS A 15 -7.71 -15.32 3.87
C LYS A 15 -7.32 -15.45 5.34
N ARG A 16 -6.79 -16.61 5.78
CA ARG A 16 -6.33 -16.84 7.16
C ARG A 16 -5.30 -15.78 7.59
N ILE A 17 -4.32 -15.50 6.74
CA ILE A 17 -3.28 -14.49 7.02
C ILE A 17 -3.88 -13.07 7.13
N LEU A 18 -4.86 -12.72 6.28
CA LEU A 18 -5.55 -11.44 6.38
C LEU A 18 -6.41 -11.32 7.65
N ASP A 19 -7.06 -12.41 8.05
CA ASP A 19 -7.82 -12.48 9.30
C ASP A 19 -6.88 -12.31 10.51
N GLU A 20 -5.70 -12.96 10.51
CA GLU A 20 -4.66 -12.77 11.55
C GLU A 20 -4.16 -11.32 11.61
N MET A 21 -3.89 -10.70 10.47
CA MET A 21 -3.51 -9.30 10.40
C MET A 21 -4.58 -8.40 11.02
N GLN A 22 -5.85 -8.67 10.74
CA GLN A 22 -6.97 -7.92 11.32
C GLN A 22 -7.05 -8.12 12.83
N GLN A 23 -6.89 -9.35 13.34
CA GLN A 23 -6.88 -9.59 14.79
C GLN A 23 -5.76 -8.82 15.48
N GLN A 24 -4.56 -8.80 14.88
CA GLN A 24 -3.47 -7.97 15.40
C GLN A 24 -3.82 -6.48 15.38
N ASP A 25 -4.50 -5.99 14.34
CA ASP A 25 -4.91 -4.58 14.27
C ASP A 25 -5.98 -4.23 15.31
N LEU A 26 -6.88 -5.17 15.65
CA LEU A 26 -7.84 -4.99 16.75
C LEU A 26 -7.10 -4.84 18.09
N HIS A 27 -6.13 -5.71 18.36
CA HIS A 27 -5.32 -5.62 19.57
C HIS A 27 -4.45 -4.34 19.62
N ARG A 28 -3.91 -3.92 18.47
CA ARG A 28 -3.20 -2.64 18.37
C ARG A 28 -4.13 -1.45 18.61
N LEU A 29 -5.38 -1.50 18.16
CA LEU A 29 -6.38 -0.46 18.42
C LEU A 29 -6.75 -0.39 19.91
N GLU A 30 -6.85 -1.53 20.60
CA GLU A 30 -7.01 -1.57 22.06
C GLU A 30 -5.83 -0.87 22.74
N SER A 31 -4.60 -1.25 22.37
CA SER A 31 -3.38 -0.61 22.90
C SER A 31 -3.30 0.88 22.55
N THR A 32 -3.79 1.32 21.39
CA THR A 32 -3.90 2.75 21.05
C THR A 32 -4.75 3.52 22.07
N ASN A 33 -5.81 2.92 22.62
CA ASN A 33 -6.65 3.59 23.61
C ASN A 33 -5.90 3.86 24.92
N ASP A 34 -5.04 2.90 25.34
CA ASP A 34 -4.21 3.03 26.55
C ASP A 34 -3.20 4.18 26.43
N PHE A 35 -2.79 4.53 25.20
CA PHE A 35 -1.77 5.54 24.93
C PHE A 35 -2.32 6.91 24.53
N LEU A 36 -3.64 7.14 24.60
CA LEU A 36 -4.25 8.41 24.19
C LEU A 36 -3.83 9.61 25.03
N GLU A 37 -3.46 9.39 26.30
CA GLU A 37 -2.98 10.46 27.19
C GLU A 37 -1.54 10.89 26.83
N MET A 38 -0.67 9.93 26.53
CA MET A 38 0.70 10.19 26.09
C MET A 38 0.76 10.76 24.67
N PHE A 39 -0.12 10.30 23.78
CA PHE A 39 -0.16 10.74 22.38
C PHE A 39 -1.55 11.25 22.00
N PRO A 40 -1.93 12.48 22.40
CA PRO A 40 -3.23 13.05 22.08
C PRO A 40 -3.55 13.10 20.57
N SER A 41 -2.51 13.19 19.73
CA SER A 41 -2.62 13.16 18.26
C SER A 41 -3.28 11.89 17.70
N LEU A 42 -3.27 10.78 18.46
CA LEU A 42 -3.94 9.54 18.06
C LEU A 42 -5.45 9.74 17.91
N LYS A 43 -6.06 10.67 18.65
CA LYS A 43 -7.50 10.95 18.55
C LYS A 43 -7.92 11.44 17.17
N SER A 44 -6.99 11.96 16.35
CA SER A 44 -7.28 12.56 15.05
C SER A 44 -6.65 11.81 13.88
N ASN A 45 -6.26 10.54 14.03
CA ASN A 45 -5.53 9.79 13.01
C ASN A 45 -6.09 8.38 12.70
N LEU A 46 -7.19 7.97 13.32
CA LEU A 46 -7.77 6.63 13.15
C LEU A 46 -9.23 6.72 12.67
N TYR A 47 -9.46 6.39 11.39
CA TYR A 47 -10.73 6.58 10.71
C TYR A 47 -11.12 5.40 9.81
N THR A 48 -12.42 5.22 9.63
CA THR A 48 -12.97 4.28 8.65
C THR A 48 -14.23 4.83 7.99
N SER A 49 -14.43 4.55 6.71
CA SER A 49 -15.73 4.74 6.03
C SER A 49 -16.49 3.41 5.84
N LEU A 50 -15.85 2.30 6.23
CA LEU A 50 -16.35 0.95 6.07
C LEU A 50 -16.71 0.36 7.44
N LYS A 51 -17.54 -0.69 7.44
CA LYS A 51 -17.75 -1.51 8.63
C LYS A 51 -16.38 -2.03 9.09
N TRP A 52 -16.02 -1.76 10.35
CA TRP A 52 -14.79 -2.25 10.96
C TRP A 52 -15.14 -2.94 12.28
N PRO A 53 -14.68 -4.18 12.52
CA PRO A 53 -13.91 -5.03 11.61
C PRO A 53 -14.71 -5.50 10.37
N SER A 54 -14.00 -5.83 9.28
CA SER A 54 -14.56 -6.44 8.05
C SER A 54 -13.67 -7.54 7.52
N SER A 55 -14.24 -8.58 6.92
CA SER A 55 -13.44 -9.58 6.19
C SER A 55 -12.70 -8.91 5.03
N LEU A 56 -11.37 -8.88 5.13
CA LEU A 56 -10.47 -8.50 4.05
C LEU A 56 -10.19 -9.77 3.24
N ASN A 57 -10.83 -9.92 2.09
CA ASN A 57 -10.55 -11.03 1.17
C ASN A 57 -10.39 -10.50 -0.26
N LYS A 58 -9.37 -9.66 -0.43
CA LYS A 58 -9.04 -8.97 -1.68
C LYS A 58 -7.53 -8.91 -1.87
N PRO A 59 -7.05 -8.90 -3.13
CA PRO A 59 -5.62 -8.79 -3.40
C PRO A 59 -5.14 -7.37 -3.04
N LEU A 60 -4.24 -7.28 -2.07
CA LEU A 60 -3.72 -6.00 -1.58
C LEU A 60 -2.50 -5.57 -2.41
N PHE A 61 -2.50 -4.33 -2.92
CA PHE A 61 -1.35 -3.76 -3.63
C PHE A 61 -0.84 -2.51 -2.91
N GLU A 62 0.39 -2.55 -2.41
CA GLU A 62 1.03 -1.45 -1.69
C GLU A 62 1.54 -0.36 -2.63
N ALA A 63 1.14 0.89 -2.38
CA ALA A 63 1.68 2.06 -3.08
C ALA A 63 3.07 2.42 -2.52
N ARG A 64 4.14 1.91 -3.14
CA ARG A 64 5.54 2.10 -2.70
C ARG A 64 6.21 3.29 -3.38
N ALA A 65 7.03 3.99 -2.61
CA ALA A 65 7.85 5.08 -3.12
C ALA A 65 9.04 4.54 -3.93
N ALA A 66 9.58 5.34 -4.84
CA ALA A 66 10.87 5.07 -5.48
C ALA A 66 11.97 4.90 -4.43
N PHE A 67 12.81 3.87 -4.58
CA PHE A 67 13.85 3.51 -3.63
C PHE A 67 13.31 3.41 -2.20
N ALA A 68 12.19 2.70 -2.03
CA ALA A 68 11.53 2.54 -0.74
C ALA A 68 12.53 2.13 0.36
N VAL A 69 12.55 2.93 1.42
CA VAL A 69 13.38 2.75 2.63
C VAL A 69 12.48 2.92 3.85
N PRO A 70 12.87 2.43 5.04
CA PRO A 70 11.99 2.43 6.20
C PRO A 70 11.38 3.79 6.57
N HIS A 71 12.02 4.92 6.30
CA HIS A 71 11.47 6.25 6.61
C HIS A 71 10.70 6.91 5.44
N ASN A 72 10.74 6.31 4.25
CA ASN A 72 10.04 6.77 3.05
C ASN A 72 9.67 5.55 2.20
N TYR A 73 8.79 4.71 2.74
CA TYR A 73 8.47 3.43 2.15
C TYR A 73 7.23 3.51 1.24
N PHE A 74 6.21 4.22 1.72
CA PHE A 74 4.93 4.37 1.02
C PHE A 74 4.83 5.70 0.29
N GLN A 75 4.06 5.73 -0.80
CA GLN A 75 3.70 6.98 -1.47
C GLN A 75 2.82 7.86 -0.57
N LYS A 76 2.87 9.18 -0.78
CA LYS A 76 2.24 10.17 0.12
C LYS A 76 0.72 10.11 0.07
N LEU A 77 0.11 10.21 1.26
CA LEU A 77 -1.33 10.27 1.49
C LEU A 77 -1.58 11.35 2.53
N TYR A 78 -2.64 12.14 2.37
CA TYR A 78 -3.02 13.20 3.29
C TYR A 78 -4.44 12.98 3.79
N LEU A 79 -4.65 13.27 5.08
CA LEU A 79 -5.95 13.30 5.73
C LEU A 79 -6.16 14.70 6.32
N GLY A 80 -7.05 15.48 5.72
CA GLY A 80 -7.14 16.91 5.89
C GLY A 80 -5.92 17.61 5.30
N ASN A 81 -5.21 18.37 6.14
CA ASN A 81 -3.96 19.03 5.80
C ASN A 81 -2.72 18.27 6.29
N GLU A 82 -2.91 17.17 7.02
CA GLU A 82 -1.83 16.41 7.63
C GLU A 82 -1.38 15.24 6.75
N PRO A 83 -0.08 15.04 6.55
CA PRO A 83 0.43 13.84 5.89
C PRO A 83 0.25 12.62 6.80
N MET A 84 -0.29 11.54 6.27
CA MET A 84 -0.27 10.25 6.95
C MET A 84 1.12 9.62 6.88
N GLY A 85 1.55 8.98 7.96
CA GLY A 85 2.89 8.40 8.08
C GLY A 85 3.23 7.46 6.90
N ASN A 86 4.40 7.64 6.30
CA ASN A 86 4.85 6.90 5.11
C ASN A 86 6.02 5.95 5.39
N HIS A 87 6.33 5.71 6.66
CA HIS A 87 7.39 4.83 7.10
C HIS A 87 6.93 3.37 7.14
N PHE A 88 7.86 2.45 6.98
CA PHE A 88 7.67 1.03 7.19
C PHE A 88 7.88 0.67 8.66
N ALA A 89 6.98 -0.14 9.19
CA ALA A 89 7.11 -0.86 10.45
C ALA A 89 6.38 -2.20 10.30
N HIS A 90 6.69 -3.18 11.13
CA HIS A 90 5.96 -4.45 11.11
C HIS A 90 4.47 -4.21 11.38
N GLY A 91 3.62 -4.64 10.46
CA GLY A 91 2.17 -4.43 10.51
C GLY A 91 1.69 -3.11 9.88
N ALA A 92 2.59 -2.25 9.37
CA ALA A 92 2.21 -1.11 8.56
C ALA A 92 1.80 -1.57 7.14
N THR A 93 0.83 -0.90 6.53
CA THR A 93 0.50 -1.10 5.12
C THR A 93 -0.13 0.15 4.52
N ARG A 94 0.06 0.37 3.22
CA ARG A 94 -0.69 1.35 2.42
C ARG A 94 -1.10 0.70 1.13
N SER A 95 -2.20 -0.03 1.18
CA SER A 95 -2.69 -0.81 0.06
C SER A 95 -3.91 -0.19 -0.59
N VAL A 96 -3.95 -0.27 -1.91
CA VAL A 96 -5.14 -0.05 -2.73
C VAL A 96 -5.60 -1.36 -3.36
N PHE A 97 -6.90 -1.51 -3.52
CA PHE A 97 -7.53 -2.64 -4.20
C PHE A 97 -8.95 -2.28 -4.61
N PHE A 98 -9.59 -3.10 -5.44
CA PHE A 98 -10.97 -2.90 -5.88
C PHE A 98 -11.92 -3.89 -5.19
N SER A 99 -13.08 -3.38 -4.82
CA SER A 99 -14.21 -4.19 -4.37
C SER A 99 -15.46 -3.81 -5.16
N LYS A 100 -15.82 -4.67 -6.13
CA LYS A 100 -16.76 -4.32 -7.21
C LYS A 100 -16.20 -3.12 -7.98
N ASP A 101 -16.97 -2.04 -8.08
CA ASP A 101 -16.65 -0.83 -8.84
C ASP A 101 -15.94 0.26 -8.02
N ARG A 102 -15.61 -0.04 -6.76
CA ARG A 102 -15.06 0.93 -5.81
C ARG A 102 -13.58 0.70 -5.58
N LEU A 103 -12.83 1.78 -5.60
CA LEU A 103 -11.45 1.80 -5.12
C LEU A 103 -11.48 1.76 -3.59
N VAL A 104 -10.68 0.90 -2.98
CA VAL A 104 -10.56 0.76 -1.53
C VAL A 104 -9.14 1.06 -1.11
N LEU A 105 -8.99 1.83 -0.04
CA LEU A 105 -7.72 2.18 0.57
C LEU A 105 -7.68 1.62 2.00
N LEU A 106 -6.63 0.85 2.29
CA LEU A 106 -6.21 0.47 3.64
C LEU A 106 -4.83 1.09 3.90
N SER A 107 -4.77 2.13 4.72
CA SER A 107 -3.52 2.77 5.14
C SER A 107 -3.42 2.73 6.65
N LYS A 108 -2.42 2.02 7.19
CA LYS A 108 -2.14 1.97 8.63
C LYS A 108 -0.64 2.06 8.89
N THR A 109 -0.29 2.73 9.98
CA THR A 109 1.06 2.76 10.53
C THR A 109 1.04 2.25 11.97
N VAL A 110 2.12 1.60 12.36
CA VAL A 110 2.25 0.97 13.68
C VAL A 110 3.39 1.67 14.42
N GLY A 111 3.09 2.17 15.61
CA GLY A 111 4.08 2.62 16.59
C GLY A 111 4.34 1.53 17.63
N GLN A 112 5.37 1.73 18.45
CA GLN A 112 5.67 0.85 19.57
C GLN A 112 6.03 1.69 20.79
N GLU A 113 5.41 1.40 21.92
CA GLU A 113 5.65 2.08 23.20
C GLU A 113 5.75 1.02 24.28
N ASN A 114 6.83 1.04 25.10
CA ASN A 114 7.10 0.03 26.12
C ASN A 114 6.97 -1.42 25.62
N GLY A 115 7.46 -1.70 24.41
CA GLY A 115 7.38 -3.02 23.79
C GLY A 115 6.01 -3.37 23.20
N ARG A 116 4.95 -2.59 23.46
CA ARG A 116 3.59 -2.84 22.98
C ARG A 116 3.31 -2.11 21.66
N PRO A 117 2.90 -2.81 20.60
CA PRO A 117 2.56 -2.17 19.33
C PRO A 117 1.18 -1.49 19.42
N PHE A 118 1.04 -0.32 18.80
CA PHE A 118 -0.23 0.42 18.69
C PHE A 118 -0.41 1.00 17.29
N LEU A 119 -1.66 1.27 16.89
CA LEU A 119 -1.94 1.98 15.64
C LEU A 119 -1.65 3.47 15.84
N SER A 120 -0.63 3.98 15.15
CA SER A 120 -0.30 5.41 15.13
C SER A 120 -1.13 6.19 14.10
N SER A 121 -1.56 5.51 13.03
CA SER A 121 -2.58 6.00 12.11
C SER A 121 -3.33 4.82 11.49
N PHE A 122 -4.59 5.05 11.11
CA PHE A 122 -5.43 4.07 10.44
C PHE A 122 -6.46 4.78 9.56
N LEU A 123 -6.54 4.38 8.30
CA LEU A 123 -7.56 4.82 7.36
C LEU A 123 -8.02 3.61 6.55
N PHE A 124 -9.28 3.22 6.71
CA PHE A 124 -9.90 2.18 5.91
C PHE A 124 -11.18 2.70 5.25
N THR A 125 -11.11 2.97 3.94
CA THR A 125 -12.15 3.72 3.23
C THR A 125 -12.32 3.21 1.82
N HIS A 126 -13.48 3.49 1.21
CA HIS A 126 -13.71 3.29 -0.22
C HIS A 126 -13.95 4.62 -0.94
N PHE A 127 -13.81 4.59 -2.25
CA PHE A 127 -14.08 5.68 -3.18
C PHE A 127 -14.96 5.15 -4.31
N GLU A 128 -16.09 5.81 -4.52
CA GLU A 128 -16.97 5.63 -5.67
C GLU A 128 -16.29 6.13 -6.95
N LYS A 129 -16.78 5.71 -8.12
CA LYS A 129 -16.16 6.03 -9.42
C LYS A 129 -15.96 7.53 -9.69
N ASN A 130 -16.78 8.40 -9.09
CA ASN A 130 -16.68 9.86 -9.21
C ASN A 130 -15.80 10.50 -8.12
N GLU A 131 -15.32 9.74 -7.13
CA GLU A 131 -14.45 10.22 -6.04
C GLU A 131 -12.96 9.99 -6.33
N TYR A 132 -12.63 9.26 -7.39
CA TYR A 132 -11.26 9.06 -7.86
C TYR A 132 -11.16 9.27 -9.37
N SER A 133 -9.96 9.58 -9.83
CA SER A 133 -9.61 9.64 -11.25
C SER A 133 -8.37 8.81 -11.51
N PHE A 134 -8.17 8.39 -12.75
CA PHE A 134 -6.93 7.76 -13.15
C PHE A 134 -6.45 8.28 -14.50
N LYS A 135 -5.14 8.25 -14.70
CA LYS A 135 -4.46 8.56 -15.96
C LYS A 135 -3.53 7.41 -16.31
N TYR A 136 -3.54 7.00 -17.57
CA TYR A 136 -2.64 5.99 -18.11
C TYR A 136 -2.05 6.50 -19.43
N ASP A 137 -0.73 6.52 -19.55
CA ASP A 137 -0.02 7.09 -20.72
C ASP A 137 0.66 6.03 -21.62
N GLY A 138 0.31 4.76 -21.41
CA GLY A 138 0.92 3.60 -22.07
C GLY A 138 1.97 2.89 -21.23
N ASN A 139 2.62 3.57 -20.28
CA ASN A 139 3.63 2.96 -19.41
C ASN A 139 3.32 3.16 -17.92
N ASP A 140 2.83 4.34 -17.56
CA ASP A 140 2.64 4.75 -16.19
C ASP A 140 1.14 4.91 -15.90
N LEU A 141 0.72 4.47 -14.73
CA LEU A 141 -0.63 4.61 -14.20
C LEU A 141 -0.58 5.55 -13.00
N GLN A 142 -1.43 6.57 -12.98
CA GLN A 142 -1.65 7.42 -11.83
C GLN A 142 -3.09 7.29 -11.36
N ILE A 143 -3.32 6.97 -10.09
CA ILE A 143 -4.65 6.98 -9.46
C ILE A 143 -4.66 8.12 -8.44
N SER A 144 -5.60 9.06 -8.61
CA SER A 144 -5.71 10.25 -7.78
C SER A 144 -7.07 10.34 -7.10
N VAL A 145 -7.04 10.72 -5.83
CA VAL A 145 -8.21 11.07 -5.03
C VAL A 145 -7.97 12.44 -4.42
N ASP A 146 -8.98 13.30 -4.52
CA ASP A 146 -9.08 14.54 -3.78
C ASP A 146 -10.56 14.81 -3.52
N CYS A 147 -11.07 14.31 -2.38
CA CYS A 147 -12.47 14.46 -2.03
C CYS A 147 -12.67 14.60 -0.51
N GLU A 148 -13.80 15.15 -0.11
CA GLU A 148 -14.26 15.10 1.28
C GLU A 148 -15.13 13.87 1.50
N LYS A 149 -14.89 13.15 2.61
CA LYS A 149 -15.69 12.00 3.00
C LYS A 149 -16.06 12.06 4.47
N THR A 150 -17.28 11.64 4.79
CA THR A 150 -17.69 11.41 6.18
C THR A 150 -17.10 10.09 6.65
N LEU A 151 -16.21 10.15 7.63
CA LEU A 151 -15.53 9.00 8.20
C LEU A 151 -15.93 8.84 9.67
N LYS A 152 -16.03 7.60 10.16
CA LYS A 152 -16.15 7.32 11.58
C LYS A 152 -14.76 7.34 12.21
N ASN A 153 -14.57 8.19 13.20
CA ASN A 153 -13.39 8.15 14.06
C ASN A 153 -13.44 6.88 14.93
N LEU A 154 -12.39 6.07 14.89
CA LEU A 154 -12.35 4.80 15.62
C LEU A 154 -12.16 4.96 17.13
N ILE A 155 -11.65 6.12 17.58
CA ILE A 155 -11.47 6.44 18.99
C ILE A 155 -12.73 7.10 19.54
N THR A 156 -13.12 8.25 18.99
CA THR A 156 -14.25 9.04 19.50
C THR A 156 -15.62 8.47 19.11
N LYS A 157 -15.64 7.53 18.16
CA LYS A 157 -16.84 6.91 17.54
C LYS A 157 -17.74 7.89 16.78
N LYS A 158 -17.37 9.17 16.68
CA LYS A 158 -18.14 10.21 16.01
C LYS A 158 -17.88 10.20 14.50
N PRO A 159 -18.89 10.54 13.68
CA PRO A 159 -18.66 10.86 12.28
C PRO A 159 -17.96 12.22 12.16
N GLU A 160 -16.95 12.31 11.32
CA GLU A 160 -16.20 13.52 11.02
C GLU A 160 -16.01 13.65 9.51
N LYS A 161 -16.18 14.86 8.96
CA LYS A 161 -15.81 15.12 7.57
C LYS A 161 -14.31 15.33 7.47
N LYS A 162 -13.66 14.59 6.58
CA LYS A 162 -12.23 14.71 6.30
C LYS A 162 -12.00 14.75 4.80
N ARG A 163 -11.14 15.66 4.36
CA ARG A 163 -10.60 15.66 3.00
C ARG A 163 -9.53 14.57 2.90
N ILE A 164 -9.59 13.71 1.90
CA ILE A 164 -8.57 12.69 1.64
C ILE A 164 -7.90 13.04 0.33
N ARG A 165 -6.56 13.08 0.33
CA ARG A 165 -5.77 13.39 -0.87
C ARG A 165 -4.64 12.41 -1.07
N PHE A 166 -4.56 11.82 -2.25
CA PHE A 166 -3.38 11.11 -2.70
C PHE A 166 -3.31 11.08 -4.22
N SER A 167 -2.10 10.84 -4.72
CA SER A 167 -1.84 10.57 -6.13
C SER A 167 -0.81 9.46 -6.18
N PHE A 168 -1.26 8.22 -6.28
CA PHE A 168 -0.37 7.08 -6.34
C PHE A 168 -0.01 6.77 -7.78
N VAL A 169 1.27 6.58 -8.03
CA VAL A 169 1.84 6.32 -9.34
C VAL A 169 2.38 4.90 -9.38
N HIS A 170 2.03 4.15 -10.42
CA HIS A 170 2.69 2.94 -10.85
C HIS A 170 3.46 3.23 -12.13
N GLN A 171 4.79 3.20 -12.06
CA GLN A 171 5.63 3.27 -13.25
C GLN A 171 6.02 1.88 -13.72
N LYS A 172 6.22 1.71 -15.03
CA LYS A 172 6.65 0.43 -15.60
C LYS A 172 7.91 -0.10 -14.90
N MET A 173 7.82 -1.32 -14.37
CA MET A 173 8.86 -1.91 -13.52
C MET A 173 9.97 -2.66 -14.28
N GLU A 174 9.74 -3.02 -15.55
CA GLU A 174 10.70 -3.73 -16.39
C GLU A 174 12.04 -2.96 -16.46
N GLY A 175 13.14 -3.62 -16.08
CA GLY A 175 14.47 -3.00 -16.02
C GLY A 175 14.67 -1.95 -14.92
N ARG A 176 13.69 -1.73 -14.03
CA ARG A 176 13.77 -0.79 -12.89
C ARG A 176 13.98 -1.47 -11.55
N ILE A 177 13.86 -2.79 -11.51
CA ILE A 177 14.24 -3.67 -10.41
C ILE A 177 15.75 -3.90 -10.49
N LEU A 178 16.50 -3.40 -9.50
CA LEU A 178 17.95 -3.54 -9.49
C LEU A 178 18.37 -4.91 -8.97
N SER A 179 19.31 -5.55 -9.67
CA SER A 179 20.02 -6.71 -9.14
C SER A 179 20.91 -6.32 -7.96
N LYS A 180 21.29 -7.28 -7.13
CA LYS A 180 22.23 -7.07 -6.01
C LYS A 180 23.54 -6.40 -6.48
N GLN A 181 24.06 -6.83 -7.63
CA GLN A 181 25.28 -6.25 -8.21
C GLN A 181 25.08 -4.80 -8.66
N GLN A 182 23.98 -4.50 -9.37
CA GLN A 182 23.66 -3.15 -9.83
C GLN A 182 23.45 -2.19 -8.65
N ALA A 183 22.73 -2.66 -7.62
CA ALA A 183 22.47 -1.87 -6.43
C ALA A 183 23.75 -1.60 -5.63
N ALA A 184 24.65 -2.59 -5.48
CA ALA A 184 25.94 -2.41 -4.81
C ALA A 184 26.89 -1.47 -5.56
N GLN A 185 26.75 -1.33 -6.88
CA GLN A 185 27.58 -0.44 -7.71
C GLN A 185 27.02 0.98 -7.80
N SER A 186 25.72 1.18 -7.60
CA SER A 186 25.08 2.49 -7.71
C SER A 186 25.45 3.45 -6.57
N SER A 187 26.08 4.57 -6.90
CA SER A 187 26.39 5.66 -5.94
C SER A 187 25.12 6.26 -5.33
N TYR A 188 24.03 6.32 -6.09
CA TYR A 188 22.73 6.78 -5.62
C TYR A 188 22.15 5.82 -4.57
N VAL A 189 22.20 4.50 -4.82
CA VAL A 189 21.77 3.49 -3.85
C VAL A 189 22.65 3.56 -2.60
N LYS A 190 23.97 3.67 -2.74
CA LYS A 190 24.87 3.88 -1.58
C LYS A 190 24.50 5.13 -0.78
N ARG A 191 24.07 6.21 -1.43
CA ARG A 191 23.62 7.41 -0.72
C ARG A 191 22.29 7.19 0.02
N VAL A 192 21.32 6.53 -0.60
CA VAL A 192 19.99 6.29 -0.02
C VAL A 192 20.03 5.25 1.11
N TYR A 193 20.82 4.18 0.94
CA TYR A 193 20.86 3.04 1.86
C TYR A 193 22.13 2.99 2.75
N GLY A 194 23.23 3.63 2.35
CA GLY A 194 24.53 3.55 3.04
C GLY A 194 24.74 4.54 4.19
N ALA A 195 23.79 5.45 4.45
CA ALA A 195 23.86 6.38 5.57
C ALA A 195 23.81 5.72 6.97
N ARG A 196 23.58 4.40 7.06
CA ARG A 196 23.39 3.67 8.33
C ARG A 196 24.25 2.40 8.50
N GLY A 197 25.20 2.13 7.61
CA GLY A 197 26.06 0.95 7.70
C GLY A 197 26.60 0.48 6.35
N ASN A 198 27.52 -0.48 6.41
CA ASN A 198 28.17 -1.03 5.22
C ASN A 198 27.11 -1.60 4.26
N VAL A 199 26.95 -0.97 3.10
CA VAL A 199 26.00 -1.40 2.05
C VAL A 199 26.25 -2.87 1.68
N SER A 200 27.45 -3.39 1.87
CA SER A 200 27.75 -4.82 1.69
C SER A 200 27.00 -5.75 2.65
N SER A 201 26.75 -5.38 3.92
CA SER A 201 26.11 -6.26 4.91
C SER A 201 24.59 -6.30 4.78
N LEU A 202 23.97 -5.16 4.47
CA LEU A 202 22.54 -5.05 4.16
C LEU A 202 22.16 -5.90 2.92
N PHE A 203 23.12 -6.05 2.00
CA PHE A 203 22.95 -6.80 0.76
C PHE A 203 23.39 -8.26 0.86
N ALA A 204 24.12 -8.64 1.91
CA ALA A 204 24.58 -10.01 2.13
C ALA A 204 23.52 -10.92 2.77
N SER A 205 22.59 -10.37 3.55
CA SER A 205 21.64 -11.15 4.36
C SER A 205 20.19 -11.18 3.86
N ALA A 206 19.86 -10.39 2.83
CA ALA A 206 18.51 -10.34 2.26
C ALA A 206 18.52 -10.96 0.85
N ASP A 207 17.55 -11.83 0.59
CA ASP A 207 17.18 -12.29 -0.74
C ASP A 207 16.63 -11.07 -1.51
N LEU A 208 17.56 -10.26 -2.04
CA LEU A 208 17.32 -8.90 -2.52
C LEU A 208 16.81 -8.82 -3.95
N GLU A 209 16.71 -9.95 -4.63
CA GLU A 209 16.20 -9.97 -5.99
C GLU A 209 14.74 -9.49 -5.98
N GLY A 210 14.48 -8.29 -6.52
CA GLY A 210 13.17 -7.66 -6.46
C GLY A 210 12.99 -6.53 -5.45
N TYR A 211 13.96 -6.27 -4.54
CA TYR A 211 13.70 -5.37 -3.40
C TYR A 211 13.99 -3.89 -3.67
N VAL A 212 15.03 -3.58 -4.45
CA VAL A 212 15.35 -2.18 -4.80
C VAL A 212 14.71 -1.82 -6.13
N VAL A 213 13.54 -1.19 -6.05
CA VAL A 213 12.83 -0.65 -7.22
C VAL A 213 13.09 0.84 -7.29
N SER A 214 13.65 1.29 -8.42
CA SER A 214 14.10 2.68 -8.62
C SER A 214 12.98 3.68 -8.93
N VAL A 215 11.75 3.20 -9.05
CA VAL A 215 10.56 3.98 -9.45
C VAL A 215 9.43 3.78 -8.46
N SER A 216 8.51 4.75 -8.39
CA SER A 216 7.28 4.59 -7.62
C SER A 216 6.41 3.55 -8.30
N HIS A 217 5.87 2.62 -7.52
CA HIS A 217 5.12 1.49 -8.06
C HIS A 217 4.04 1.03 -7.09
N MET A 218 3.04 0.36 -7.63
CA MET A 218 2.15 -0.51 -6.87
C MET A 218 2.81 -1.89 -6.80
N SER A 219 3.01 -2.43 -5.61
CA SER A 219 3.60 -3.75 -5.37
C SER A 219 2.53 -4.70 -4.85
N PRO A 220 2.48 -5.98 -5.25
CA PRO A 220 1.70 -6.99 -4.52
C PRO A 220 2.13 -6.96 -3.05
N HIS A 221 1.18 -6.99 -2.13
CA HIS A 221 1.47 -7.04 -0.70
C HIS A 221 2.31 -8.30 -0.40
N PRO A 222 3.25 -8.28 0.58
CA PRO A 222 4.07 -9.46 0.90
C PRO A 222 3.28 -10.75 1.14
N PHE A 223 2.06 -10.65 1.66
CA PHE A 223 1.16 -11.80 1.81
C PHE A 223 0.68 -12.37 0.47
N LEU A 224 0.47 -11.52 -0.53
CA LEU A 224 0.07 -11.94 -1.89
C LEU A 224 1.25 -12.60 -2.61
N LEU A 225 2.47 -12.06 -2.45
CA LEU A 225 3.69 -12.63 -3.04
C LEU A 225 3.97 -14.06 -2.57
N ARG A 226 3.59 -14.44 -1.35
CA ARG A 226 3.75 -15.81 -0.83
C ARG A 226 3.01 -16.87 -1.65
N PHE A 227 2.01 -16.48 -2.43
CA PHE A 227 1.18 -17.37 -3.23
C PHE A 227 1.27 -17.04 -4.73
N ASN A 228 2.37 -16.44 -5.18
CA ASN A 228 2.57 -16.03 -6.57
C ASN A 228 2.26 -17.15 -7.60
N SER A 229 2.66 -18.39 -7.32
CA SER A 229 2.41 -19.55 -8.16
C SER A 229 0.92 -19.88 -8.26
N GLU A 230 0.18 -19.76 -7.16
CA GLU A 230 -1.29 -19.94 -7.14
C GLU A 230 -2.02 -18.83 -7.89
N PHE A 231 -1.40 -17.66 -8.02
CA PHE A 231 -1.87 -16.57 -8.86
C PHE A 231 -1.46 -16.71 -10.34
N GLY A 232 -0.74 -17.78 -10.70
CA GLY A 232 -0.33 -18.07 -12.07
C GLY A 232 0.99 -17.44 -12.50
N PHE A 233 1.80 -16.94 -11.56
CA PHE A 233 3.11 -16.34 -11.83
C PHE A 233 4.25 -17.29 -11.47
N GLY A 234 5.22 -17.42 -12.37
CA GLY A 234 6.41 -18.25 -12.18
C GLY A 234 7.40 -17.69 -11.16
N SER A 235 7.35 -16.38 -10.85
CA SER A 235 8.21 -15.75 -9.84
C SER A 235 7.58 -14.53 -9.17
N ASN A 236 8.12 -14.11 -8.03
CA ASN A 236 7.73 -12.85 -7.37
C ASN A 236 8.02 -11.63 -8.25
N ARG A 237 9.07 -11.71 -9.07
CA ARG A 237 9.43 -10.66 -10.02
C ARG A 237 8.38 -10.52 -11.11
N GLU A 238 7.99 -11.64 -11.71
CA GLU A 238 6.94 -11.67 -12.73
C GLU A 238 5.62 -11.09 -12.19
N PHE A 239 5.21 -11.49 -10.97
CA PHE A 239 4.01 -10.94 -10.36
C PHE A 239 4.11 -9.41 -10.15
N GLN A 240 5.28 -8.92 -9.74
CA GLN A 240 5.50 -7.48 -9.60
C GLN A 240 5.46 -6.73 -10.95
N GLU A 241 6.03 -7.31 -12.01
CA GLU A 241 6.03 -6.73 -13.35
C GLU A 241 4.62 -6.71 -13.99
N HIS A 242 3.75 -7.66 -13.61
CA HIS A 242 2.37 -7.80 -14.10
C HIS A 242 1.29 -7.15 -13.23
N VAL A 243 1.67 -6.30 -12.26
CA VAL A 243 0.68 -5.58 -11.42
C VAL A 243 -0.27 -4.71 -12.27
N MET A 244 0.19 -4.18 -13.39
CA MET A 244 -0.64 -3.33 -14.26
C MET A 244 -1.86 -4.08 -14.79
N ASP A 245 -1.77 -5.39 -15.00
CA ASP A 245 -2.87 -6.24 -15.51
C ASP A 245 -4.09 -6.16 -14.58
N TYR A 246 -3.84 -6.20 -13.26
CA TYR A 246 -4.88 -6.04 -12.25
C TYR A 246 -5.61 -4.69 -12.38
N PHE A 247 -4.86 -3.60 -12.50
CA PHE A 247 -5.44 -2.27 -12.60
C PHE A 247 -6.13 -2.03 -13.95
N ALA A 248 -5.59 -2.58 -15.03
CA ALA A 248 -6.19 -2.53 -16.37
C ALA A 248 -7.59 -3.16 -16.40
N GLU A 249 -7.74 -4.35 -15.81
CA GLU A 249 -9.03 -5.05 -15.71
C GLU A 249 -10.08 -4.25 -14.91
N HIS A 250 -9.66 -3.57 -13.84
CA HIS A 250 -10.59 -2.83 -12.97
C HIS A 250 -10.90 -1.40 -13.45
N LEU A 251 -9.95 -0.75 -14.12
CA LEU A 251 -10.08 0.63 -14.59
C LEU A 251 -10.52 0.72 -16.07
N GLY A 252 -10.53 -0.39 -16.80
CA GLY A 252 -11.02 -0.44 -18.19
C GLY A 252 -10.08 0.27 -19.17
N PHE A 253 -8.77 0.03 -19.04
CA PHE A 253 -7.78 0.41 -20.05
C PHE A 253 -7.06 -0.85 -20.55
N LYS A 254 -6.43 -0.74 -21.72
CA LYS A 254 -5.63 -1.82 -22.31
C LYS A 254 -4.15 -1.46 -22.21
N ILE A 255 -3.34 -2.45 -21.85
CA ILE A 255 -1.89 -2.27 -21.75
C ILE A 255 -1.30 -2.19 -23.17
N GLY A 256 -0.44 -1.20 -23.40
CA GLY A 256 0.20 -0.97 -24.70
C GLY A 256 -0.59 -0.07 -25.65
N GLU A 257 -1.84 0.29 -25.34
CA GLU A 257 -2.59 1.31 -26.07
C GLU A 257 -2.44 2.66 -25.36
N ARG A 258 -1.92 3.69 -26.06
CA ARG A 258 -2.02 5.07 -25.57
C ARG A 258 -3.47 5.51 -25.68
N LYS A 259 -4.09 5.90 -24.56
CA LYS A 259 -5.27 6.74 -24.62
C LYS A 259 -4.79 8.16 -24.89
N ASP A 260 -4.99 8.65 -26.11
CA ASP A 260 -4.97 10.08 -26.35
C ASP A 260 -6.00 10.69 -25.38
N SER A 261 -5.52 11.58 -24.52
CA SER A 261 -6.30 12.21 -23.46
C SER A 261 -7.63 12.75 -24.03
N PRO A 262 -8.76 12.63 -23.31
CA PRO A 262 -9.96 13.34 -23.72
C PRO A 262 -9.63 14.84 -23.70
N SER A 263 -9.70 15.47 -24.88
CA SER A 263 -9.75 16.92 -25.01
C SER A 263 -10.87 17.45 -24.13
N GLU A 264 -10.53 18.48 -23.36
CA GLU A 264 -11.37 19.19 -22.37
C GLU A 264 -12.81 19.46 -22.82
#